data_AF-A0A1Z4IBA4-F1
#
_entry.id   AF-A0A1Z4IBA4-F1
#
_cell.length_a   1.000
_cell.length_b   1.000
_cell.length_c   1.000
_cell.angle_alpha   90.00
_cell.angle_beta   90.00
_cell.angle_gamma   90.00
#
_symmetry.space_group_name_H-M   'P 1'
#
loop_
_entity.id
_entity.type
_entity.pdbx_description
1 polymer ?
#
loop_
_entity_poly.entity_id
_entity_poly.type
_entity_poly.pdbx_seq_one_letter_code
_entity_poly.pdbx_strand_id
1 'polypeptide(L)'
;MLEQLFKLGISTGFQEFQHSTYKTEETGHGRHEIRNYVMLSEIQSRLDPDSVWSNFNSVGMVESVLQVNGKTRVETRYFISSLEDNAKQFANSVRSHWGIENSLHWGGSALRGFPPL
;
A
#
# COMPACT_ATOMS: atom_id res chain seq x y z
N MET A 1 -3.87 -4.36 -13.33
CA MET A 1 -5.24 -4.14 -12.78
C MET A 1 -5.20 -3.23 -11.54
N LEU A 2 -4.67 -3.67 -10.39
CA LEU A 2 -4.61 -2.83 -9.17
C LEU A 2 -3.76 -1.56 -9.31
N GLU A 3 -2.59 -1.65 -9.94
CA GLU A 3 -1.75 -0.47 -10.17
C GLU A 3 -2.48 0.63 -10.96
N GLN A 4 -3.26 0.27 -11.99
CA GLN A 4 -4.04 1.23 -12.78
C GLN A 4 -5.18 1.84 -11.96
N LEU A 5 -5.83 1.04 -11.10
CA LEU A 5 -6.85 1.52 -10.19
C LEU A 5 -6.30 2.58 -9.22
N PHE A 6 -5.16 2.28 -8.59
CA PHE A 6 -4.51 3.23 -7.67
C PHE A 6 -3.97 4.46 -8.40
N LYS A 7 -3.45 4.32 -9.63
CA LYS A 7 -3.07 5.48 -10.45
C LYS A 7 -4.26 6.39 -10.77
N LEU A 8 -5.40 5.79 -11.13
CA LEU A 8 -6.64 6.54 -11.34
C LEU A 8 -7.04 7.27 -10.06
N GLY A 9 -7.09 6.56 -8.93
CA GLY A 9 -7.35 7.14 -7.62
C GLY A 9 -6.43 8.31 -7.29
N ILE A 10 -5.12 8.17 -7.47
CA ILE A 10 -4.16 9.26 -7.25
C ILE A 10 -4.47 10.45 -8.17
N SER A 11 -4.74 10.21 -9.46
CA SER A 11 -5.02 11.29 -10.42
C SER A 11 -6.32 12.05 -10.15
N THR A 12 -7.29 11.41 -9.49
CA THR A 12 -8.57 11.99 -9.13
C THR A 12 -8.65 12.42 -7.66
N GLY A 13 -7.55 12.32 -6.90
CA GLY A 13 -7.54 12.56 -5.45
C GLY A 13 -8.47 11.61 -4.67
N PHE A 14 -8.67 10.40 -5.20
CA PHE A 14 -9.52 9.33 -4.68
C PHE A 14 -11.00 9.71 -4.53
N GLN A 15 -11.47 10.78 -5.17
CA GLN A 15 -12.85 11.28 -5.03
C GLN A 15 -13.92 10.25 -5.44
N GLU A 16 -13.60 9.34 -6.35
CA GLU A 16 -14.51 8.29 -6.83
C GLU A 16 -14.44 7.00 -6.02
N PHE A 17 -13.64 6.96 -4.95
CA PHE A 17 -13.39 5.75 -4.16
C PHE A 17 -13.71 6.00 -2.70
N GLN A 18 -14.41 5.05 -2.08
CA GLN A 18 -14.37 4.96 -0.64
C GLN A 18 -12.98 4.50 -0.23
N HIS A 19 -12.29 5.33 0.55
CA HIS A 19 -10.91 5.10 0.88
C HIS A 19 -10.53 5.64 2.26
N SER A 20 -9.53 5.00 2.83
CA SER A 20 -8.82 5.46 4.01
C SER A 20 -7.32 5.51 3.73
N THR A 21 -6.65 6.43 4.41
CA THR A 21 -5.20 6.60 4.29
C THR A 21 -4.55 6.55 5.67
N TYR A 22 -3.33 6.03 5.72
CA TYR A 22 -2.52 6.07 6.92
C TYR A 22 -1.05 6.31 6.54
N LYS A 23 -0.31 7.05 7.37
CA LYS A 23 1.10 7.35 7.15
C LYS A 23 1.89 6.98 8.39
N THR A 24 3.04 6.35 8.19
CA THR A 24 4.04 6.14 9.24
C THR A 24 5.37 6.70 8.80
N GLU A 25 6.13 7.22 9.75
CA GLU A 25 7.47 7.74 9.53
C GLU A 25 8.39 7.22 10.64
N GLU A 26 9.52 6.64 10.25
CA GLU A 26 10.48 6.02 11.16
C GLU A 26 11.89 6.52 10.83
N THR A 27 12.62 6.99 11.84
CA THR A 27 14.02 7.43 11.71
C THR A 27 14.88 6.66 12.70
N GLY A 28 16.01 6.11 12.27
CA GLY A 28 16.96 5.43 13.15
C GLY A 28 18.16 4.86 12.40
N HIS A 29 19.33 4.81 13.05
CA HIS A 29 20.55 4.20 12.49
C HIS A 29 20.96 4.70 11.08
N GLY A 30 20.77 6.00 10.79
CA GLY A 30 21.06 6.57 9.47
C GLY A 30 20.04 6.22 8.37
N ARG A 31 18.91 5.61 8.77
CA ARG A 31 17.76 5.30 7.94
C ARG A 31 16.60 6.24 8.26
N HIS A 32 15.93 6.72 7.23
CA HIS A 32 14.64 7.40 7.30
C HIS A 32 13.68 6.68 6.37
N GLU A 33 12.53 6.23 6.88
CA GLU A 33 11.55 5.50 6.10
C GLU A 33 10.16 6.10 6.31
N ILE A 34 9.52 6.49 5.21
CA ILE A 34 8.13 6.92 5.17
C ILE A 34 7.33 5.82 4.50
N ARG A 35 6.20 5.43 5.08
CA ARG A 35 5.25 4.51 4.44
C ARG A 35 3.87 5.16 4.35
N ASN A 36 3.35 5.21 3.13
CA ASN A 36 1.99 5.64 2.82
C ASN A 36 1.14 4.41 2.56
N TYR A 37 0.03 4.30 3.28
CA TYR A 37 -0.95 3.23 3.14
C TYR A 37 -2.23 3.84 2.60
N VAL A 38 -2.78 3.24 1.54
CA VAL A 38 -4.11 3.58 1.02
C VAL A 38 -4.90 2.30 0.96
N MET A 39 -6.14 2.36 1.41
CA MET A 39 -7.07 1.25 1.32
C MET A 39 -8.31 1.73 0.59
N LEU A 40 -8.73 0.99 -0.44
CA LEU A 40 -9.98 1.22 -1.16
C LEU A 40 -10.95 0.12 -0.78
N SER A 41 -12.14 0.50 -0.33
CA SER A 41 -13.21 -0.42 0.09
C SER A 41 -14.40 -0.35 -0.86
N GLU A 42 -15.35 -1.28 -0.70
CA GLU A 42 -16.53 -1.39 -1.58
C GLU A 42 -16.15 -1.54 -3.06
N ILE A 43 -14.99 -2.17 -3.30
CA ILE A 43 -14.36 -2.22 -4.63
C ILE A 43 -14.67 -3.53 -5.37
N GLN A 44 -15.31 -4.49 -4.68
CA GLN A 44 -15.60 -5.82 -5.20
C GLN A 44 -16.34 -5.76 -6.54
N SER A 45 -17.43 -4.99 -6.61
CA SER A 45 -18.24 -4.83 -7.82
C SER A 45 -17.47 -4.31 -9.04
N ARG A 46 -16.36 -3.59 -8.81
CA ARG A 46 -15.52 -3.01 -9.87
C ARG A 46 -14.39 -3.95 -10.32
N LEU A 47 -13.89 -4.79 -9.43
CA LEU A 47 -12.73 -5.65 -9.69
C LEU A 47 -13.11 -7.12 -9.92
N ASP A 48 -14.24 -7.54 -9.40
CA ASP A 48 -14.78 -8.90 -9.50
C ASP A 48 -16.32 -8.86 -9.59
N PRO A 49 -16.85 -8.34 -10.72
CA PRO A 49 -18.30 -8.18 -10.90
C PRO A 49 -19.06 -9.52 -10.85
N ASP A 50 -18.39 -10.61 -11.24
CA ASP A 50 -18.95 -11.97 -11.22
C ASP A 50 -18.82 -12.64 -9.84
N SER A 51 -18.26 -11.94 -8.83
CA SER A 51 -18.08 -12.43 -7.45
C SER A 51 -17.34 -13.77 -7.37
N VAL A 52 -16.34 -13.97 -8.24
CA VAL A 52 -15.49 -15.17 -8.30
C VAL A 52 -14.59 -15.28 -7.07
N TRP A 53 -14.19 -14.16 -6.48
CA TRP A 53 -13.35 -14.07 -5.29
C TRP A 53 -14.20 -13.95 -4.03
N SER A 54 -14.39 -15.08 -3.34
CA SER A 54 -15.11 -15.13 -2.06
C SER A 54 -14.44 -14.26 -0.99
N ASN A 55 -15.24 -13.46 -0.28
CA ASN A 55 -14.82 -12.62 0.86
C ASN A 55 -13.82 -11.50 0.52
N PHE A 56 -13.77 -11.05 -0.73
CA PHE A 56 -12.99 -9.88 -1.14
C PHE A 56 -13.83 -8.60 -1.02
N ASN A 57 -13.40 -7.63 -0.21
CA ASN A 57 -14.10 -6.34 -0.10
C ASN A 57 -13.21 -5.12 -0.37
N SER A 58 -11.88 -5.26 -0.25
CA SER A 58 -10.98 -4.11 -0.31
C SER A 58 -9.62 -4.43 -0.93
N VAL A 59 -8.98 -3.39 -1.46
CA VAL A 59 -7.61 -3.45 -1.97
C VAL A 59 -6.75 -2.43 -1.24
N GLY A 60 -5.52 -2.83 -0.93
CA GLY A 60 -4.54 -1.99 -0.24
C GLY A 60 -3.36 -1.66 -1.13
N MET A 61 -2.82 -0.45 -0.99
CA MET A 61 -1.53 -0.03 -1.53
C MET A 61 -0.64 0.39 -0.38
N VAL A 62 0.63 -0.03 -0.45
CA VAL A 62 1.69 0.44 0.43
C VAL A 62 2.82 0.99 -0.42
N GLU A 63 3.12 2.26 -0.27
CA GLU A 63 4.30 2.90 -0.82
C GLU A 63 5.30 3.13 0.31
N SER A 64 6.51 2.58 0.20
CA SER A 64 7.63 2.86 1.10
C SER A 64 8.66 3.73 0.39
N VAL A 65 9.05 4.83 1.03
CA VAL A 65 10.16 5.70 0.64
C VAL A 65 11.24 5.57 1.71
N LEU A 66 12.34 4.94 1.35
CA LEU A 66 13.46 4.62 2.22
C LEU A 66 14.69 5.43 1.82
N GLN A 67 15.17 6.27 2.72
CA GLN A 67 16.42 7.01 2.58
C GLN A 67 17.49 6.43 3.51
N VAL A 68 18.61 5.97 2.93
CA VAL A 68 19.77 5.43 3.66
C VAL A 68 21.05 5.92 2.99
N ASN A 69 21.96 6.50 3.77
CA ASN A 69 23.27 6.96 3.28
C ASN A 69 23.19 7.86 2.03
N GLY A 70 22.21 8.78 2.01
CA GLY A 70 21.99 9.70 0.88
C GLY A 70 21.37 9.06 -0.37
N LYS A 71 21.01 7.77 -0.32
CA LYS A 71 20.29 7.09 -1.41
C LYS A 71 18.83 6.92 -1.05
N THR A 72 17.95 7.19 -2.00
CA THR A 72 16.50 6.98 -1.87
C THR A 72 16.08 5.74 -2.64
N ARG A 73 15.31 4.86 -2.01
CA ARG A 73 14.64 3.71 -2.60
C ARG A 73 13.14 3.89 -2.41
N VAL A 74 12.37 3.67 -3.47
CA VAL A 74 10.91 3.61 -3.41
C VAL A 74 10.48 2.18 -3.70
N GLU A 75 9.43 1.72 -3.03
CA GLU A 75 8.81 0.42 -3.28
C GLU A 75 7.30 0.54 -3.11
N THR A 76 6.55 0.05 -4.09
CA THR A 76 5.08 0.03 -4.04
C THR A 76 4.59 -1.42 -4.08
N ARG A 77 3.66 -1.76 -3.19
CA ARG A 77 3.06 -3.09 -3.08
C ARG A 77 1.54 -2.98 -3.04
N TYR A 78 0.87 -3.94 -3.64
CA TYR A 78 -0.59 -4.02 -3.71
C TYR A 78 -1.09 -5.29 -3.05
N PHE A 79 -2.23 -5.19 -2.37
CA PHE A 79 -2.83 -6.26 -1.58
C PHE A 79 -4.32 -6.36 -1.88
N ILE A 80 -4.83 -7.58 -1.81
CA ILE A 80 -6.26 -7.89 -1.80
C ILE A 80 -6.61 -8.27 -0.37
N SER A 81 -7.70 -7.74 0.16
CA SER A 81 -8.07 -7.89 1.56
C SER A 81 -9.57 -8.08 1.74
N SER A 82 -9.91 -8.79 2.81
CA SER A 82 -11.27 -8.89 3.34
C SER A 82 -11.57 -7.85 4.42
N LEU A 83 -10.56 -7.08 4.83
CA LEU A 83 -10.70 -6.04 5.84
C LEU A 83 -11.60 -4.90 5.34
N GLU A 84 -12.29 -4.25 6.26
CA GLU A 84 -13.07 -3.03 6.00
C GLU A 84 -12.15 -1.80 5.82
N ASP A 85 -12.73 -0.63 5.54
CA ASP A 85 -12.02 0.62 5.24
C ASP A 85 -11.19 1.19 6.41
N ASN A 86 -10.08 0.54 6.73
CA ASN A 86 -9.20 0.93 7.83
C ASN A 86 -7.72 0.75 7.47
N ALA A 87 -7.16 1.76 6.82
CA ALA A 87 -5.75 1.80 6.43
C ALA A 87 -4.77 1.62 7.60
N LYS A 88 -5.15 1.96 8.84
CA LYS A 88 -4.30 1.74 10.02
C LYS A 88 -4.30 0.26 10.42
N GLN A 89 -5.45 -0.40 10.44
CA GLN A 89 -5.55 -1.84 10.68
C GLN A 89 -4.83 -2.62 9.56
N PHE A 90 -5.02 -2.21 8.31
CA PHE A 90 -4.28 -2.74 7.18
C PHE A 90 -2.76 -2.57 7.35
N ALA A 91 -2.29 -1.39 7.74
CA ALA A 91 -0.86 -1.16 8.01
C ALA A 91 -0.32 -2.11 9.10
N ASN A 92 -1.07 -2.34 10.17
CA ASN A 92 -0.69 -3.30 11.20
C ASN A 92 -0.64 -4.73 10.65
N SER A 93 -1.63 -5.15 9.85
CA SER A 93 -1.65 -6.48 9.22
C SER A 93 -0.49 -6.68 8.26
N VAL A 94 -0.19 -5.69 7.41
CA VAL A 94 0.97 -5.72 6.51
C VAL A 94 2.26 -5.84 7.32
N ARG A 95 2.44 -5.01 8.36
CA ARG A 95 3.66 -5.06 9.18
C ARG A 95 3.84 -6.40 9.89
N SER A 96 2.78 -6.96 10.45
CA SER A 96 2.81 -8.28 11.10
C SER A 96 3.15 -9.39 10.10
N HIS A 97 2.61 -9.32 8.88
CA HIS A 97 2.92 -10.28 7.81
C HIS A 97 4.38 -10.17 7.34
N TRP A 98 4.88 -8.94 7.16
CA TRP A 98 6.29 -8.69 6.79
C TRP A 98 7.28 -9.05 7.91
N GLY A 99 6.90 -8.96 9.18
CA GLY A 99 7.76 -9.41 10.28
C GLY A 99 8.10 -10.91 10.20
N ILE A 100 7.21 -11.71 9.62
CA ILE A 100 7.37 -13.16 9.45
C ILE A 100 8.21 -13.47 8.19
N GLU A 101 7.96 -12.80 7.06
CA GLU A 101 8.66 -13.07 5.79
C GLU A 101 10.01 -12.34 5.63
N ASN A 102 10.20 -11.16 6.26
CA ASN A 102 11.47 -10.41 6.20
C ASN A 102 12.58 -11.03 7.07
N SER A 103 12.30 -12.15 7.75
CA SER A 103 13.35 -13.02 8.30
C SER A 103 14.09 -13.80 7.20
N LEU A 104 13.67 -13.71 5.94
CA LEU A 104 14.19 -14.56 4.85
C LEU A 104 14.61 -13.86 3.56
N HIS A 105 14.19 -12.63 3.21
CA HIS A 105 14.52 -12.06 1.89
C HIS A 105 14.91 -10.57 1.90
N TRP A 106 16.21 -10.30 1.71
CA TRP A 106 16.68 -9.02 1.18
C TRP A 106 16.76 -9.10 -0.35
N GLY A 107 15.95 -8.32 -1.05
CA GLY A 107 16.20 -8.04 -2.47
C GLY A 107 15.03 -7.41 -3.23
N GLY A 108 15.30 -6.34 -3.99
CA GLY A 108 14.45 -5.92 -5.12
C GLY A 108 13.94 -4.48 -5.10
N SER A 109 14.77 -3.53 -5.53
CA SER A 109 14.37 -2.14 -5.82
C SER A 109 13.48 -2.03 -7.06
N ALA A 110 12.49 -1.13 -7.05
CA ALA A 110 11.86 -0.58 -8.25
C ALA A 110 11.74 0.95 -8.11
N LEU A 111 12.54 1.69 -8.88
CA LEU A 111 12.50 3.15 -8.93
C LEU A 111 11.29 3.62 -9.75
N ARG A 112 10.25 4.11 -9.08
CA ARG A 112 9.33 5.12 -9.60
C ARG A 112 8.97 6.07 -8.45
N GLY A 113 9.49 7.29 -8.52
CA GLY A 113 9.08 8.36 -7.63
C GLY A 113 7.70 8.86 -8.04
N PHE A 114 6.71 8.69 -7.16
CA PHE A 114 5.51 9.51 -7.15
C PHE A 114 5.76 10.70 -6.21
N PRO A 115 5.20 11.89 -6.50
CA PRO A 115 5.32 13.02 -5.58
C PRO A 115 4.59 12.67 -4.26
N PRO A 116 5.16 13.04 -3.10
CA PRO A 116 4.43 12.91 -1.84
C PRO A 116 3.18 13.79 -1.88
N LEU A 117 2.07 13.24 -1.35
CA LEU A 117 0.79 13.95 -1.13
C LEU A 117 0.99 15.26 -0.35
#